data_AF-A0A3P9N911-F1
#
_entry.id   AF-A0A3P9N911-F1
#
_cell.length_a   1.000
_cell.length_b   1.000
_cell.length_c   1.000
_cell.angle_alpha   90.00
_cell.angle_beta   90.00
_cell.angle_gamma   90.00
#
_symmetry.space_group_name_H-M   'P 1'
#
loop_
_entity.id
_entity.type
_entity.pdbx_description
1 polymer ?
#
loop_
_entity_poly.entity_id
_entity_poly.type
_entity_poly.pdbx_seq_one_letter_code
_entity_poly.pdbx_strand_id
1 'polypeptide(L)'
;MASQAWLEFSLRRSGRLGLEVLERASRRDVDWTGIRASQTSATEVGTRSYRSELRDAFANITSFMAQTSHHCQVREDLLTFVVHTLHPVLARDEDFYIEVSPGMYSVSASVPDSQPQTHLVSIQPGESVVLTFNF
;
A
#
# COMPACT_ATOMS: atom_id res chain seq x y z
N MET A 1 -2.00 20.48 -27.46
CA MET A 1 -1.16 21.44 -26.71
C MET A 1 -1.48 21.50 -25.21
N ALA A 2 -2.73 21.27 -24.77
CA ALA A 2 -3.10 21.30 -23.34
C ALA A 2 -2.46 20.18 -22.48
N SER A 3 -2.19 19.01 -23.05
CA SER A 3 -1.63 17.85 -22.33
C SER A 3 -0.19 18.05 -21.84
N GLN A 4 0.66 18.73 -22.63
CA GLN A 4 2.05 18.98 -22.26
C GLN A 4 2.18 20.03 -21.14
N ALA A 5 1.39 21.10 -21.21
CA ALA A 5 1.36 22.13 -20.17
C ALA A 5 0.86 21.56 -18.82
N TRP A 6 -0.14 20.66 -18.87
CA TRP A 6 -0.63 19.98 -17.68
C TRP A 6 0.43 19.05 -17.05
N LEU A 7 1.13 18.27 -17.87
CA LEU A 7 2.23 17.40 -17.42
C LEU A 7 3.33 18.20 -16.72
N GLU A 8 3.76 19.32 -17.31
CA GLU A 8 4.79 20.17 -16.72
C GLU A 8 4.33 20.77 -15.37
N PHE A 9 3.08 21.23 -15.29
CA PHE A 9 2.53 21.80 -14.06
C PHE A 9 2.42 20.76 -12.95
N SER A 10 1.99 19.54 -13.30
CA SER A 10 1.92 18.41 -12.38
C SER A 10 3.30 18.01 -11.87
N LEU A 11 4.31 17.94 -12.75
CA LEU A 11 5.70 17.61 -12.39
C LEU A 11 6.35 18.67 -11.50
N ARG A 12 6.17 19.96 -11.83
CA ARG A 12 6.67 21.06 -11.00
C ARG A 12 6.02 21.05 -9.61
N ARG A 13 4.71 20.82 -9.55
CA ARG A 13 3.97 20.76 -8.29
C ARG A 13 4.41 19.57 -7.43
N SER A 14 4.55 18.38 -8.02
CA SER A 14 4.99 17.19 -7.29
C SER A 14 6.43 17.33 -6.79
N GLY A 15 7.33 17.89 -7.61
CA GLY A 15 8.71 18.16 -7.21
C GLY A 15 8.81 19.10 -6.01
N ARG A 16 8.03 20.19 -5.99
CA ARG A 16 7.97 21.12 -4.85
C ARG A 16 7.48 20.43 -3.57
N LEU A 17 6.38 19.67 -3.66
CA LEU A 17 5.83 18.96 -2.51
C LEU A 17 6.80 17.89 -1.98
N GLY A 18 7.52 17.21 -2.88
CA GLY A 18 8.54 16.23 -2.52
C GLY A 18 9.67 16.85 -1.69
N LEU A 19 10.13 18.05 -2.05
CA LEU A 19 11.14 18.78 -1.28
C LEU A 19 10.66 19.18 0.12
N GLU A 20 9.41 19.64 0.24
CA GLU A 20 8.84 19.98 1.56
C GLU A 20 8.70 18.74 2.47
N VAL A 21 8.39 17.58 1.88
CA VAL A 21 8.35 16.30 2.60
C VAL A 21 9.75 15.89 3.04
N LEU A 22 10.75 16.00 2.16
CA LEU A 22 12.14 15.68 2.47
C LEU A 22 12.68 16.58 3.59
N GLU A 23 12.41 17.88 3.55
CA GLU A 23 12.82 18.81 4.60
C GLU A 23 12.15 18.46 5.94
N ARG A 24 10.84 18.16 5.92
CA ARG A 24 10.12 17.72 7.13
C ARG A 24 10.66 16.41 7.69
N ALA A 25 11.05 15.48 6.83
CA ALA A 25 11.63 14.20 7.25
C ALA A 25 13.03 14.40 7.84
N SER A 26 13.87 15.22 7.20
CA SER A 26 15.22 15.55 7.68
C SER A 26 15.20 16.19 9.07
N ARG A 27 14.23 17.07 9.36
CA ARG A 27 14.07 17.66 10.70
C ARG A 27 13.70 16.66 11.80
N ARG A 28 13.22 15.47 11.42
CA ARG A 28 12.84 14.38 12.32
C ARG A 28 13.82 13.22 12.30
N ASP A 29 14.98 13.40 11.65
CA ASP A 29 15.98 12.36 11.60
C ASP A 29 16.48 12.03 13.01
N VAL A 30 16.60 10.74 13.30
CA VAL A 30 16.98 10.24 14.63
C VAL A 30 18.35 9.63 14.51
N ASP A 31 19.31 10.18 15.26
CA ASP A 31 20.65 9.61 15.36
C ASP A 31 20.62 8.35 16.25
N TRP A 32 20.69 7.19 15.60
CA TRP A 32 20.72 5.89 16.28
C TRP A 32 22.08 5.57 16.91
N THR A 33 23.14 6.36 16.67
CA THR A 33 24.49 6.03 17.12
C THR A 33 24.70 6.20 18.63
N GLY A 34 23.91 7.05 19.29
CA GLY A 34 23.98 7.26 20.75
C GLY A 34 23.50 6.08 21.60
N ILE A 35 22.71 5.16 21.05
CA ILE A 35 22.08 4.06 21.81
C ILE A 35 23.10 3.02 22.29
N ARG A 36 24.23 2.87 21.59
CA ARG A 36 25.26 1.88 21.95
C ARG A 36 26.14 2.34 23.12
N ALA A 37 26.35 3.65 23.25
CA ALA A 37 27.26 4.22 24.25
C ALA A 37 26.68 4.17 25.68
N SER A 38 25.35 4.20 25.84
CA SER A 38 24.71 4.08 27.17
C SER A 38 24.65 2.65 27.70
N GLN A 39 24.84 1.62 26.87
CA GLN A 39 24.74 0.23 27.31
C GLN A 39 26.02 -0.32 27.96
N THR A 40 27.16 0.37 27.81
CA THR A 40 28.45 -0.11 28.37
C THR A 40 28.67 0.26 29.85
N SER A 41 27.76 1.02 30.47
CA SER A 41 27.91 1.49 31.86
C SER A 41 26.94 0.87 32.87
N ALA A 42 26.14 -0.13 32.47
CA ALA A 42 25.19 -0.78 33.37
C ALA A 42 25.76 -2.11 33.91
N THR A 43 26.31 -2.03 35.12
CA THR A 43 26.69 -3.09 36.06
C THR A 43 25.97 -4.44 35.87
N GLU A 44 26.76 -5.48 35.62
CA GLU A 44 26.38 -6.88 35.35
C GLU A 44 25.97 -7.67 36.61
N VAL A 45 24.97 -7.23 37.37
CA VAL A 45 24.42 -8.04 38.48
C VAL A 45 22.89 -7.92 38.50
N GLY A 46 22.21 -8.70 37.65
CA GLY A 46 20.74 -8.80 37.63
C GLY A 46 20.10 -8.99 36.24
N THR A 47 20.86 -8.80 35.17
CA THR A 47 20.37 -8.72 33.78
C THR A 47 19.92 -10.04 33.14
N ARG A 48 20.13 -11.20 33.79
CA ARG A 48 19.82 -12.52 33.19
C ARG A 48 18.34 -12.94 33.32
N SER A 49 17.66 -12.53 34.40
CA SER A 49 16.22 -12.79 34.59
C SER A 49 15.39 -11.92 33.65
N TYR A 50 15.64 -10.62 33.68
CA TYR A 50 14.90 -9.62 32.91
C TYR A 50 15.05 -9.79 31.39
N ARG A 51 16.23 -10.21 30.92
CA ARG A 51 16.49 -10.46 29.50
C ARG A 51 15.76 -11.71 28.98
N SER A 52 15.56 -12.70 29.84
CA SER A 52 14.79 -13.90 29.52
C SER A 52 13.29 -13.57 29.48
N GLU A 53 12.79 -12.85 30.48
CA GLU A 53 11.40 -12.37 30.53
C GLU A 53 11.02 -11.51 29.32
N LEU A 54 11.90 -10.60 28.89
CA LEU A 54 11.69 -9.81 27.67
C LEU A 54 11.69 -10.68 26.41
N ARG A 55 12.61 -11.65 26.31
CA ARG A 55 12.64 -12.57 25.17
C ARG A 55 11.37 -13.41 25.09
N ASP A 56 10.90 -13.91 26.21
CA ASP A 56 9.67 -14.71 26.30
C ASP A 56 8.44 -13.87 25.97
N ALA A 57 8.40 -12.60 26.40
CA ALA A 57 7.35 -11.66 26.02
C ALA A 57 7.32 -11.41 24.50
N PHE A 58 8.48 -11.18 23.86
CA PHE A 58 8.55 -11.04 22.41
C PHE A 58 8.14 -12.32 21.69
N ALA A 59 8.56 -13.49 22.18
CA ALA A 59 8.15 -14.77 21.62
C ALA A 59 6.62 -14.94 21.66
N ASN A 60 5.98 -14.58 22.77
CA ASN A 60 4.52 -14.60 22.92
C ASN A 60 3.81 -13.61 21.98
N ILE A 61 4.35 -12.40 21.82
CA ILE A 61 3.79 -11.43 20.88
C ILE A 61 3.90 -11.97 19.46
N THR A 62 5.05 -12.53 19.08
CA THR A 62 5.25 -13.09 17.73
C THR A 62 4.37 -14.31 17.47
N SER A 63 4.13 -15.17 18.45
CA SER A 63 3.25 -16.33 18.30
C SER A 63 1.80 -15.89 18.16
N PHE A 64 1.36 -14.91 18.94
CA PHE A 64 0.03 -14.32 18.83
C PHE A 64 -0.17 -13.60 17.50
N MET A 65 0.82 -12.82 17.04
CA MET A 65 0.80 -12.20 15.71
C MET A 65 0.69 -13.24 14.60
N ALA A 66 1.48 -14.32 14.64
CA ALA A 66 1.39 -15.40 13.65
C ALA A 66 0.03 -16.10 13.68
N GLN A 67 -0.51 -16.37 14.87
CA GLN A 67 -1.82 -17.02 15.04
C GLN A 67 -2.97 -16.12 14.57
N THR A 68 -2.92 -14.83 14.90
CA THR A 68 -3.91 -13.85 14.43
C THR A 68 -3.79 -13.59 12.94
N SER A 69 -2.58 -13.55 12.36
CA SER A 69 -2.39 -13.49 10.90
C SER A 69 -2.99 -14.71 10.20
N HIS A 70 -2.85 -15.91 10.76
CA HIS A 70 -3.52 -17.10 10.23
C HIS A 70 -5.05 -17.01 10.35
N HIS A 71 -5.56 -16.40 11.43
CA HIS A 71 -6.99 -16.19 11.62
C HIS A 71 -7.56 -15.06 10.74
N CYS A 72 -6.70 -14.14 10.35
CA CYS A 72 -6.95 -13.07 9.39
C CYS A 72 -6.44 -13.44 8.00
N GLN A 73 -6.58 -14.71 7.57
CA GLN A 73 -6.24 -15.12 6.21
C GLN A 73 -7.15 -14.41 5.19
N VAL A 74 -6.88 -13.13 4.97
CA VAL A 74 -7.21 -12.38 3.78
C VAL A 74 -6.29 -12.96 2.74
N ARG A 75 -6.82 -13.94 1.99
CA ARG A 75 -6.27 -14.47 0.75
C ARG A 75 -5.39 -13.41 0.06
N GLU A 76 -4.10 -13.66 0.06
CA GLU A 76 -2.99 -12.85 -0.49
C GLU A 76 -3.04 -12.66 -2.03
N ASP A 77 -4.23 -12.68 -2.65
CA ASP A 77 -4.39 -12.59 -4.11
C ASP A 77 -5.18 -11.37 -4.59
N LEU A 78 -5.51 -10.41 -3.72
CA LEU A 78 -6.24 -9.21 -4.13
C LEU A 78 -5.51 -7.93 -3.70
N LEU A 79 -4.49 -7.57 -4.48
CA LEU A 79 -4.16 -6.17 -4.76
C LEU A 79 -5.43 -5.48 -5.27
N THR A 80 -6.27 -5.04 -4.34
CA THR A 80 -7.53 -4.38 -4.64
C THR A 80 -7.17 -2.94 -4.98
N PHE A 81 -6.84 -2.69 -6.24
CA PHE A 81 -6.76 -1.34 -6.78
C PHE A 81 -8.18 -0.78 -6.87
N VAL A 82 -8.66 -0.17 -5.78
CA VAL A 82 -9.86 0.66 -5.84
C VAL A 82 -9.44 1.96 -6.53
N VAL A 83 -9.79 2.13 -7.80
CA VAL A 83 -9.61 3.39 -8.51
C VAL A 83 -10.60 4.40 -7.92
N HIS A 84 -10.20 5.10 -6.86
CA HIS A 84 -10.86 6.32 -6.44
C HIS A 84 -10.52 7.39 -7.48
N THR A 85 -11.29 7.46 -8.57
CA THR A 85 -11.26 8.63 -9.45
C THR A 85 -11.74 9.84 -8.64
N LEU A 86 -10.83 10.79 -8.35
CA LEU A 86 -11.14 12.06 -7.67
C LEU A 86 -11.95 13.04 -8.54
N HIS A 87 -12.72 12.53 -9.50
CA HIS A 87 -13.76 13.28 -10.18
C HIS A 87 -15.04 12.44 -10.09
N PRO A 88 -16.16 13.00 -9.59
CA PRO A 88 -17.46 12.38 -9.80
C PRO A 88 -17.68 12.34 -11.31
N VAL A 89 -17.53 11.17 -11.91
CA VAL A 89 -17.74 10.96 -13.34
C VAL A 89 -19.23 11.17 -13.61
N LEU A 90 -19.55 12.37 -14.10
CA LEU A 90 -20.84 12.76 -14.64
C LEU A 90 -21.03 12.27 -16.08
N ALA A 91 -20.57 11.06 -16.40
CA ALA A 91 -20.77 10.45 -17.71
C ALA A 91 -21.43 9.09 -17.51
N ARG A 92 -22.76 9.08 -17.49
CA ARG A 92 -23.50 7.86 -17.80
C ARG A 92 -23.35 7.69 -19.30
N ASP A 93 -22.72 6.59 -19.73
CA ASP A 93 -22.49 6.19 -21.14
C ASP A 93 -21.08 6.45 -21.72
N GLU A 94 -20.00 6.29 -20.92
CA GLU A 94 -18.64 6.23 -21.46
C GLU A 94 -17.92 4.95 -21.00
N ASP A 95 -17.24 4.29 -21.95
CA ASP A 95 -16.37 3.14 -21.67
C ASP A 95 -15.05 3.59 -21.01
N PHE A 96 -14.50 2.74 -20.14
CA PHE A 96 -13.21 2.99 -19.48
C PHE A 96 -12.10 2.13 -20.07
N TYR A 97 -10.94 2.76 -20.33
CA TYR A 97 -9.72 2.07 -20.74
C TYR A 97 -8.71 2.09 -19.60
N ILE A 98 -8.17 0.92 -19.26
CA ILE A 98 -7.16 0.75 -18.22
C ILE A 98 -5.99 -0.02 -18.80
N GLU A 99 -4.81 0.59 -18.83
CA GLU A 99 -3.56 -0.10 -19.19
C GLU A 99 -2.98 -0.80 -17.96
N VAL A 100 -2.62 -2.07 -18.13
CA VAL A 100 -2.03 -2.90 -17.09
C VAL A 100 -0.84 -3.68 -17.63
N SER A 101 0.01 -4.17 -16.73
CA SER A 101 1.05 -5.12 -17.10
C SER A 101 0.42 -6.48 -17.48
N PRO A 102 1.13 -7.36 -18.20
CA PRO A 102 0.67 -8.71 -18.44
C PRO A 102 0.49 -9.47 -17.11
N GLY A 103 -0.61 -10.21 -16.96
CA GLY A 103 -0.94 -10.86 -15.69
C GLY A 103 -2.37 -11.39 -15.60
N MET A 104 -2.74 -11.91 -14.43
CA MET A 104 -4.11 -12.32 -14.11
C MET A 104 -4.77 -11.28 -13.21
N TYR A 105 -5.97 -10.84 -13.59
CA TYR A 105 -6.67 -9.73 -12.96
C TYR A 105 -8.10 -10.12 -12.60
N SER A 106 -8.57 -9.59 -11.47
CA SER A 106 -9.98 -9.61 -11.06
C SER A 106 -10.54 -8.21 -11.24
N VAL A 107 -11.44 -8.03 -12.21
CA VAL A 107 -12.07 -6.75 -12.51
C VAL A 107 -13.48 -6.76 -11.96
N SER A 108 -13.76 -5.88 -11.00
CA SER A 108 -15.07 -5.75 -10.37
C SER A 108 -15.68 -4.39 -10.70
N ALA A 109 -16.96 -4.38 -11.08
CA ALA A 109 -17.73 -3.16 -11.27
C ALA A 109 -19.04 -3.23 -10.48
N SER A 110 -19.48 -2.09 -9.97
CA SER A 110 -20.70 -1.96 -9.19
C SER A 110 -21.33 -0.59 -9.39
N VAL A 111 -22.67 -0.57 -9.40
CA VAL A 111 -23.50 0.63 -9.46
C VAL A 111 -24.40 0.63 -8.22
N PRO A 112 -24.74 1.80 -7.62
CA PRO A 112 -25.73 1.85 -6.54
C PRO A 112 -27.01 1.08 -6.92
N ASP A 113 -27.56 0.35 -5.97
CA ASP A 113 -28.79 -0.47 -6.11
C ASP A 113 -28.69 -1.68 -7.06
N SER A 114 -27.50 -2.03 -7.55
CA SER A 114 -27.24 -3.24 -8.36
C SER A 114 -26.31 -4.22 -7.65
N GLN A 115 -26.38 -5.51 -8.02
CA GLN A 115 -25.43 -6.50 -7.51
C GLN A 115 -24.07 -6.33 -8.20
N PRO A 116 -22.94 -6.27 -7.46
CA PRO A 116 -21.61 -6.17 -8.05
C PRO A 116 -21.31 -7.35 -8.98
N GLN A 117 -20.63 -7.07 -10.09
CA GLN A 117 -20.17 -8.09 -11.04
C GLN A 117 -18.64 -8.14 -11.04
N THR A 118 -18.07 -9.34 -11.16
CA THR A 118 -16.62 -9.57 -11.15
C THR A 118 -16.22 -10.55 -12.25
N HIS A 119 -15.22 -10.18 -13.04
CA HIS A 119 -14.63 -11.02 -14.08
C HIS A 119 -13.15 -11.29 -13.79
N LEU A 120 -12.73 -12.55 -13.94
CA LEU A 120 -11.32 -12.94 -13.93
C LEU A 120 -10.80 -13.00 -15.36
N VAL A 121 -9.70 -12.30 -15.62
CA VAL A 121 -9.13 -12.15 -16.95
C VAL A 121 -7.62 -12.34 -16.90
N SER A 122 -7.07 -13.09 -17.87
CA SER A 122 -5.63 -13.13 -18.11
C SER A 122 -5.31 -12.24 -19.30
N ILE A 123 -4.37 -11.31 -19.13
CA ILE A 123 -3.96 -10.34 -20.16
C ILE A 123 -2.53 -10.67 -20.58
N GLN A 124 -2.33 -10.99 -21.86
CA GLN A 124 -1.03 -11.23 -22.46
C GLN A 124 -0.37 -9.92 -22.95
N PRO A 125 0.95 -9.90 -23.21
CA PRO A 125 1.63 -8.72 -23.73
C PRO A 125 1.04 -8.24 -25.07
N GLY A 126 0.60 -6.98 -25.12
CA GLY A 126 -0.02 -6.38 -26.31
C GLY A 126 -1.49 -6.78 -26.56
N GLU A 127 -2.09 -7.53 -25.65
CA GLU A 127 -3.49 -7.92 -25.69
C GLU A 127 -4.39 -6.86 -25.04
N SER A 128 -5.58 -6.68 -25.59
CA SER A 128 -6.65 -5.85 -25.01
C SER A 128 -7.92 -6.68 -24.85
N VAL A 129 -8.52 -6.65 -23.66
CA VAL A 129 -9.77 -7.37 -23.37
C VAL A 129 -10.87 -6.36 -23.08
N VAL A 130 -11.97 -6.45 -23.83
CA VAL A 130 -13.18 -5.64 -23.59
C VAL A 130 -14.08 -6.37 -22.61
N LEU A 131 -14.46 -5.69 -21.52
CA LEU A 131 -15.36 -6.23 -20.50
C LEU A 131 -16.66 -5.42 -20.48
N THR A 132 -17.79 -6.13 -20.52
CA THR A 132 -19.13 -5.53 -20.45
C THR A 132 -19.82 -6.02 -19.19
N PHE A 133 -20.21 -5.07 -18.32
CA PHE A 133 -20.92 -5.35 -17.08
C PHE A 133 -22.40 -4.95 -17.22
N ASN A 134 -23.32 -5.88 -16.95
CA ASN A 134 -24.76 -5.68 -17.17
C ASN A 134 -25.47 -5.46 -15.83
N PHE A 135 -25.60 -4.22 -15.38
CA PHE A 135 -26.23 -3.88 -14.08
C PHE A 135 -27.75 -3.73 -14.17
#